data_AF-A0A7X8PPK3-F1
#
_entry.id   AF-A0A7X8PPK3-F1
#
_cell.length_a   1.000
_cell.length_b   1.000
_cell.length_c   1.000
_cell.angle_alpha   90.00
_cell.angle_beta   90.00
_cell.angle_gamma   90.00
#
_symmetry.space_group_name_H-M   'P 1'
#
loop_
_entity.id
_entity.type
_entity.pdbx_description
1 polymer ?
#
loop_
_entity_poly.entity_id
_entity_poly.type
_entity_poly.pdbx_seq_one_letter_code
_entity_poly.pdbx_strand_id
1 'polypeptide(L)'
;MPLIIVICQGEERKFENTTDVQKTAAIDNACTDGDLQKCLFARDVSLQSHEYAKAFKYMSVLCERFKDSNSCYLTYQTFFSMQSNNKPENKVRVTLYEVLYYLDIGCKLNNYDACMVAGKIYENGVKPGSYQALYGYNINYDPQEAKRYYKKVCESVSDNAYEACSKLVDLNEGKPNKLSDLVK
;
A
#
# COMPACT_ATOMS: atom_id res chain seq x y z
N MET A 1 34.62 41.56 -10.59
CA MET A 1 33.64 40.98 -9.66
C MET A 1 33.97 39.51 -9.49
N PRO A 2 34.26 38.99 -8.28
CA PRO A 2 34.42 37.56 -8.08
C PRO A 2 33.06 36.91 -7.77
N LEU A 3 32.84 35.74 -8.39
CA LEU A 3 31.71 34.86 -8.20
C LEU A 3 31.90 34.08 -6.88
N ILE A 4 31.02 34.26 -5.90
CA ILE A 4 31.03 33.48 -4.67
C ILE A 4 30.12 32.27 -4.90
N ILE A 5 30.72 31.07 -4.97
CA ILE A 5 30.00 29.79 -4.95
C ILE A 5 29.88 29.39 -3.49
N VAL A 6 28.66 29.40 -2.95
CA VAL A 6 28.36 28.85 -1.62
C VAL A 6 28.16 27.35 -1.78
N ILE A 7 29.15 26.58 -1.34
CA ILE A 7 29.06 25.13 -1.18
C ILE A 7 28.50 24.91 0.24
N CYS A 8 27.25 24.46 0.36
CA CYS A 8 26.73 24.00 1.65
C CYS A 8 27.50 22.73 2.04
N GLN A 9 28.46 22.90 2.97
CA GLN A 9 29.15 21.80 3.63
C GLN A 9 28.14 20.97 4.41
N GLY A 10 28.13 19.66 4.13
CA GLY A 10 27.38 18.70 4.91
C GLY A 10 27.94 18.63 6.32
N GLU A 11 27.05 18.76 7.31
CA GLU A 11 27.35 18.33 8.67
C GLU A 11 27.35 16.80 8.72
N GLU A 12 28.53 16.21 8.80
CA GLU A 12 28.70 14.82 9.25
C GLU A 12 28.22 14.72 10.70
N ARG A 13 27.00 14.23 10.91
CA ARG A 13 26.57 13.79 12.24
C ARG A 13 27.36 12.55 12.61
N LYS A 14 28.24 12.71 13.60
CA LYS A 14 28.96 11.63 14.27
C LYS A 14 27.94 10.61 14.80
N PHE A 15 27.97 9.40 14.23
CA PHE A 15 27.30 8.24 14.79
C PHE A 15 28.02 7.86 16.09
N GLU A 16 27.41 8.14 17.23
CA GLU A 16 27.79 7.49 18.48
C GLU A 16 27.32 6.04 18.43
N ASN A 17 28.27 5.12 18.59
CA ASN A 17 28.03 3.70 18.78
C ASN A 17 27.28 3.47 20.10
N THR A 18 25.96 3.42 20.04
CA THR A 18 25.14 2.84 21.12
C THR A 18 24.73 1.43 20.72
N THR A 19 25.39 0.49 21.38
CA THR A 19 25.16 -0.95 21.50
C THR A 19 23.71 -1.41 21.27
N ASP A 20 23.61 -2.55 20.59
CA ASP A 20 22.47 -3.37 20.10
C ASP A 20 21.32 -3.72 21.09
N VAL A 21 21.20 -3.04 22.23
CA VAL A 21 20.26 -3.39 23.31
C VAL A 21 19.11 -2.38 23.46
N GLN A 22 19.14 -1.23 22.77
CA GLN A 22 18.04 -0.24 22.81
C GLN A 22 17.04 -0.33 21.63
N LYS A 23 17.25 -1.26 20.68
CA LYS A 23 16.43 -1.39 19.46
C LYS A 23 15.03 -2.00 19.67
N THR A 24 14.71 -2.50 20.86
CA THR A 24 13.51 -3.31 21.07
C THR A 24 12.39 -2.66 21.89
N ALA A 25 12.53 -1.40 22.34
CA ALA A 25 11.50 -0.78 23.20
C ALA A 25 10.94 0.59 22.75
N ALA A 26 11.45 1.20 21.66
CA ALA A 26 11.03 2.55 21.24
C ALA A 26 10.14 2.60 19.98
N ILE A 27 9.64 1.45 19.52
CA ILE A 27 8.99 1.32 18.20
C ILE A 27 7.46 1.53 18.28
N ASP A 28 6.84 1.57 19.46
CA ASP A 28 5.36 1.71 19.55
C ASP A 28 4.83 3.15 19.37
N ASN A 29 5.69 4.19 19.44
CA ASN A 29 5.24 5.59 19.46
C ASN A 29 5.77 6.47 18.30
N ALA A 30 6.43 5.90 17.28
CA ALA A 30 7.07 6.71 16.24
C ALA A 30 6.09 7.61 15.43
N CYS A 31 4.80 7.27 15.43
CA CYS A 31 3.75 8.00 14.72
C CYS A 31 2.72 8.69 15.65
N THR A 32 2.85 8.58 16.98
CA THR A 32 1.86 9.16 17.93
C THR A 32 1.96 10.68 17.99
N ASP A 33 3.18 11.20 17.96
CA ASP A 33 3.46 12.61 18.24
C ASP A 33 3.13 13.55 17.08
N GLY A 34 2.63 13.01 15.95
CA GLY A 34 2.26 13.81 14.77
C GLY A 34 3.44 14.24 13.89
N ASP A 35 4.63 13.68 14.12
CA ASP A 35 5.81 13.93 13.31
C ASP A 35 5.84 13.02 12.07
N LEU A 36 5.59 13.61 10.89
CA LEU A 36 5.57 12.90 9.61
C LEU A 36 6.91 12.21 9.31
N GLN A 37 8.04 12.90 9.55
CA GLN A 37 9.35 12.39 9.16
C GLN A 37 9.77 11.21 10.03
N LYS A 38 9.50 11.27 11.33
CA LYS A 38 9.73 10.12 12.23
C LYS A 38 8.89 8.92 11.84
N CYS A 39 7.63 9.14 11.47
CA CYS A 39 6.73 8.07 11.07
C CYS A 39 7.16 7.43 9.73
N LEU A 40 7.57 8.24 8.74
CA LEU A 40 8.15 7.76 7.48
C LEU A 40 9.43 6.95 7.70
N PHE A 41 10.34 7.46 8.55
CA PHE A 41 11.57 6.76 8.88
C PHE A 41 11.30 5.41 9.54
N ALA A 42 10.36 5.36 10.50
CA ALA A 42 9.99 4.12 11.17
C ALA A 42 9.38 3.09 10.20
N ARG A 43 8.51 3.54 9.27
CA ARG A 43 8.00 2.71 8.17
C ARG A 43 9.14 2.09 7.37
N ASP A 44 10.09 2.91 6.91
CA ASP A 44 11.16 2.47 6.01
C ASP A 44 12.12 1.50 6.72
N VAL A 45 12.47 1.77 7.98
CA VAL A 45 13.29 0.86 8.80
C VAL A 45 12.60 -0.48 9.02
N SER A 46 11.30 -0.49 9.32
CA SER A 46 10.54 -1.74 9.48
C SER A 46 10.41 -2.51 8.17
N LEU A 47 10.25 -1.84 7.02
CA LEU A 47 10.28 -2.49 5.70
C LEU A 47 11.63 -3.15 5.40
N GLN A 48 12.73 -2.41 5.59
CA GLN A 48 14.09 -2.92 5.37
C GLN A 48 14.41 -4.11 6.29
N SER A 49 13.92 -4.06 7.53
CA SER A 49 14.12 -5.11 8.53
C SER A 49 13.12 -6.27 8.40
N HIS A 50 12.26 -6.28 7.38
CA HIS A 50 11.22 -7.30 7.15
C HIS A 50 10.21 -7.43 8.31
N GLU A 51 10.08 -6.39 9.13
CA GLU A 51 9.10 -6.30 10.20
C GLU A 51 7.73 -5.85 9.65
N TYR A 52 7.16 -6.60 8.72
CA TYR A 52 6.01 -6.17 7.91
C TYR A 52 4.77 -5.80 8.74
N ALA A 53 4.54 -6.44 9.88
CA ALA A 53 3.45 -6.08 10.78
C ALA A 53 3.60 -4.66 11.38
N LYS A 54 4.83 -4.27 11.74
CA LYS A 54 5.13 -2.91 12.21
C LYS A 54 5.07 -1.91 11.05
N ALA A 55 5.65 -2.28 9.90
CA ALA A 55 5.57 -1.47 8.69
C ALA A 55 4.12 -1.15 8.31
N PHE A 56 3.22 -2.15 8.34
CA PHE A 56 1.81 -1.97 8.05
C PHE A 56 1.13 -0.99 9.02
N LYS A 57 1.41 -1.09 10.33
CA LYS A 57 0.89 -0.14 11.34
C LYS A 57 1.33 1.30 11.07
N TYR A 58 2.58 1.51 10.65
CA TYR A 58 3.03 2.86 10.31
C TYR A 58 2.39 3.37 9.02
N MET A 59 2.25 2.50 8.01
CA MET A 59 1.58 2.85 6.76
C MET A 59 0.12 3.24 6.96
N SER A 60 -0.62 2.55 7.83
CA SER A 60 -2.02 2.92 8.11
C SER A 60 -2.11 4.31 8.71
N VAL A 61 -1.25 4.65 9.67
CA VAL A 61 -1.21 5.99 10.26
C VAL A 61 -0.79 7.05 9.22
N LEU A 62 0.24 6.78 8.41
CA LEU A 62 0.67 7.66 7.31
C LEU A 62 -0.46 7.91 6.30
N CYS A 63 -1.19 6.86 5.93
CA CYS A 63 -2.32 6.94 5.03
C CYS A 63 -3.48 7.77 5.62
N GLU A 64 -3.93 7.42 6.82
CA GLU A 64 -5.14 8.00 7.40
C GLU A 64 -4.92 9.41 7.95
N ARG A 65 -3.83 9.61 8.70
CA ARG A 65 -3.58 10.86 9.43
C ARG A 65 -2.83 11.86 8.57
N PHE A 66 -1.76 11.41 7.91
CA PHE A 66 -0.89 12.29 7.13
C PHE A 66 -1.27 12.40 5.66
N LYS A 67 -2.25 11.62 5.21
CA LYS A 67 -2.70 11.59 3.82
C LYS A 67 -1.56 11.28 2.84
N ASP A 68 -0.60 10.45 3.28
CA ASP A 68 0.46 9.94 2.41
C ASP A 68 -0.11 8.85 1.50
N SER A 69 -0.45 9.24 0.28
CA SER A 69 -1.13 8.37 -0.68
C SER A 69 -0.28 7.15 -1.08
N ASN A 70 1.04 7.28 -1.04
CA ASN A 70 1.95 6.17 -1.29
C ASN A 70 1.89 5.12 -0.17
N SER A 71 1.89 5.53 1.10
CA SER A 71 1.71 4.60 2.22
C SER A 71 0.37 3.86 2.16
N CYS A 72 -0.70 4.51 1.70
CA CYS A 72 -1.97 3.85 1.44
C CYS A 72 -1.81 2.68 0.46
N TYR A 73 -1.14 2.91 -0.67
CA TYR A 73 -0.86 1.87 -1.67
C TYR A 73 0.05 0.75 -1.12
N LEU A 74 1.10 1.12 -0.38
CA LEU A 74 2.07 0.16 0.18
C LEU A 74 1.44 -0.82 1.19
N THR A 75 0.28 -0.50 1.79
CA THR A 75 -0.46 -1.45 2.63
C THR A 75 -0.78 -2.74 1.87
N TYR A 76 -1.12 -2.65 0.59
CA TYR A 76 -1.45 -3.82 -0.25
C TYR A 76 -0.25 -4.70 -0.51
N GLN A 77 0.89 -4.12 -0.86
CA GLN A 77 2.12 -4.87 -1.07
C GLN A 77 2.58 -5.55 0.23
N THR A 78 2.56 -4.80 1.33
CA THR A 78 2.98 -5.28 2.66
C THR A 78 2.08 -6.38 3.18
N PHE A 79 0.77 -6.32 2.89
CA PHE A 79 -0.18 -7.36 3.27
C PHE A 79 0.23 -8.75 2.76
N PHE A 80 0.64 -8.89 1.49
CA PHE A 80 1.09 -10.19 0.99
C PHE A 80 2.40 -10.66 1.62
N SER A 81 3.33 -9.75 1.90
CA SER A 81 4.57 -10.07 2.64
C SER A 81 4.28 -10.52 4.07
N MET A 82 3.23 -10.00 4.70
CA MET A 82 2.77 -10.50 5.99
C MET A 82 2.16 -11.91 5.88
N GLN A 83 1.45 -12.23 4.80
CA GLN A 83 0.86 -13.56 4.64
C GLN A 83 1.87 -14.63 4.23
N SER A 84 2.91 -14.27 3.48
CA SER A 84 3.95 -15.23 3.06
C SER A 84 4.88 -15.65 4.20
N ASN A 85 5.07 -14.79 5.21
CA ASN A 85 6.13 -14.94 6.22
C ASN A 85 5.65 -15.37 7.61
N ASN A 86 4.34 -15.55 7.83
CA ASN A 86 3.81 -15.81 9.17
C ASN A 86 3.54 -17.30 9.46
N LYS A 87 4.19 -17.80 10.52
CA LYS A 87 3.75 -19.00 11.24
C LYS A 87 2.41 -18.71 11.95
N PRO A 88 1.52 -19.71 12.13
CA PRO A 88 0.14 -19.49 12.56
C PRO A 88 -0.09 -18.72 13.86
N GLU A 89 0.90 -18.72 14.76
CA GLU A 89 0.73 -18.39 16.17
C GLU A 89 0.93 -16.89 16.50
N ASN A 90 1.51 -16.09 15.60
CA ASN A 90 1.78 -14.65 15.80
C ASN A 90 1.07 -13.74 14.79
N LYS A 91 -0.05 -14.21 14.21
CA LYS A 91 -0.74 -13.51 13.12
C LYS A 91 -1.39 -12.21 13.60
N VAL A 92 -0.81 -11.08 13.19
CA VAL A 92 -1.57 -9.82 13.10
C VAL A 92 -2.69 -10.04 12.08
N ARG A 93 -3.94 -9.96 12.53
CA ARG A 93 -5.13 -10.20 11.69
C ARG A 93 -5.48 -8.96 10.86
N VAL A 94 -4.62 -8.60 9.92
CA VAL A 94 -5.00 -7.69 8.83
C VAL A 94 -5.82 -8.47 7.82
N THR A 95 -6.90 -7.88 7.33
CA THR A 95 -7.74 -8.48 6.28
C THR A 95 -7.60 -7.75 4.95
N LEU A 96 -7.92 -8.43 3.85
CA LEU A 96 -7.96 -7.78 2.54
C LEU A 96 -9.03 -6.69 2.45
N TYR A 97 -10.11 -6.75 3.24
CA TYR A 97 -11.06 -5.64 3.36
C TYR A 97 -10.44 -4.40 3.99
N GLU A 98 -9.60 -4.58 5.01
CA GLU A 98 -8.88 -3.47 5.64
C GLU A 98 -7.87 -2.84 4.65
N VAL A 99 -7.19 -3.68 3.87
CA VAL A 99 -6.31 -3.22 2.80
C VAL A 99 -7.09 -2.45 1.72
N LEU A 100 -8.26 -2.96 1.31
CA LEU A 100 -9.15 -2.27 0.37
C LEU A 100 -9.58 -0.89 0.89
N TYR A 101 -9.82 -0.76 2.19
CA TYR A 101 -10.11 0.53 2.80
C TYR A 101 -8.94 1.53 2.62
N TYR A 102 -7.69 1.12 2.88
CA TYR A 102 -6.54 2.00 2.64
C TYR A 102 -6.33 2.28 1.15
N LEU A 103 -6.54 1.30 0.26
CA LEU A 103 -6.50 1.51 -1.19
C LEU A 103 -7.53 2.54 -1.66
N ASP A 104 -8.75 2.52 -1.11
CA ASP A 104 -9.79 3.51 -1.41
C ASP A 104 -9.37 4.92 -0.97
N ILE A 105 -8.74 5.06 0.21
CA ILE A 105 -8.16 6.35 0.65
C ILE A 105 -7.05 6.79 -0.32
N GLY A 106 -6.11 5.90 -0.66
CA GLY A 106 -5.03 6.19 -1.60
C GLY A 106 -5.56 6.66 -2.96
N CYS A 107 -6.58 5.97 -3.46
CA CYS A 107 -7.27 6.33 -4.69
C CYS A 107 -7.94 7.72 -4.60
N LYS A 108 -8.60 8.03 -3.47
CA LYS A 108 -9.16 9.37 -3.22
C LYS A 108 -8.10 10.46 -3.21
N LEU A 109 -6.89 10.15 -2.73
CA LEU A 109 -5.70 11.00 -2.74
C LEU A 109 -4.95 11.00 -4.09
N ASN A 110 -5.58 10.52 -5.17
CA ASN A 110 -5.03 10.48 -6.53
C ASN A 110 -3.79 9.59 -6.69
N ASN A 111 -3.61 8.60 -5.81
CA ASN A 111 -2.71 7.48 -6.10
C ASN A 111 -3.43 6.53 -7.07
N TYR A 112 -3.12 6.66 -8.36
CA TYR A 112 -3.80 5.91 -9.41
C TYR A 112 -3.43 4.43 -9.41
N ASP A 113 -2.26 4.04 -8.88
CA ASP A 113 -1.92 2.63 -8.67
C ASP A 113 -2.83 1.97 -7.63
N ALA A 114 -3.14 2.68 -6.54
CA ALA A 114 -4.12 2.21 -5.56
C ALA A 114 -5.52 2.07 -6.17
N CYS A 115 -5.95 3.01 -7.02
CA CYS A 115 -7.20 2.88 -7.76
C CYS A 115 -7.17 1.65 -8.67
N MET A 116 -6.11 1.46 -9.45
CA MET A 116 -5.98 0.32 -10.37
C MET A 116 -6.04 -1.01 -9.63
N VAL A 117 -5.34 -1.14 -8.51
CA VAL A 117 -5.36 -2.36 -7.69
C VAL A 117 -6.75 -2.61 -7.12
N ALA A 118 -7.41 -1.62 -6.54
CA ALA A 118 -8.77 -1.77 -6.03
C ALA A 118 -9.75 -2.17 -7.15
N GLY A 119 -9.63 -1.53 -8.33
CA GLY A 119 -10.38 -1.89 -9.52
C GLY A 119 -10.20 -3.35 -9.92
N LYS A 120 -8.94 -3.83 -9.99
CA LYS A 120 -8.60 -5.23 -10.33
C LYS A 120 -9.15 -6.23 -9.32
N ILE A 121 -9.18 -5.88 -8.04
CA ILE A 121 -9.74 -6.74 -6.98
C ILE A 121 -11.24 -6.95 -7.20
N TYR A 122 -12.00 -5.88 -7.44
CA TYR A 122 -13.45 -5.98 -7.69
C TYR A 122 -13.78 -6.56 -9.07
N GLU A 123 -12.95 -6.28 -10.09
CA GLU A 123 -13.12 -6.79 -11.46
C GLU A 123 -13.01 -8.31 -11.54
N ASN A 124 -12.18 -8.92 -10.70
CA ASN A 124 -11.99 -10.37 -10.71
C ASN A 124 -12.73 -11.06 -9.55
N GLY A 125 -13.05 -10.29 -8.50
CA GLY A 125 -13.30 -10.88 -7.19
C GLY A 125 -12.06 -11.59 -6.67
N VAL A 126 -12.10 -11.96 -5.40
CA VAL A 126 -11.12 -12.80 -4.76
C VAL A 126 -11.90 -13.88 -4.05
N LYS A 127 -11.67 -15.15 -4.43
CA LYS A 127 -12.25 -16.30 -3.76
C LYS A 127 -11.14 -17.03 -3.01
N PRO A 128 -11.25 -17.18 -1.69
CA PRO A 128 -10.21 -17.80 -0.90
C PRO A 128 -10.28 -19.33 -0.99
N GLY A 129 -9.13 -19.98 -0.77
CA GLY A 129 -9.14 -21.32 -0.17
C GLY A 129 -9.46 -21.26 1.33
N SER A 130 -9.69 -22.40 1.98
CA SER A 130 -10.15 -22.47 3.38
C SER A 130 -9.29 -21.68 4.38
N TYR A 131 -7.98 -21.59 4.16
CA TYR A 131 -7.05 -20.84 5.01
C TYR A 131 -7.05 -19.33 4.73
N GLN A 132 -7.21 -18.92 3.46
CA GLN A 132 -7.20 -17.50 3.07
C GLN A 132 -8.48 -16.76 3.48
N ALA A 133 -9.59 -17.49 3.71
CA ALA A 133 -10.86 -16.91 4.14
C ALA A 133 -10.74 -16.17 5.49
N LEU A 134 -9.86 -16.64 6.38
CA LEU A 134 -9.56 -16.01 7.68
C LEU A 134 -8.93 -14.62 7.56
N TYR A 135 -8.43 -14.27 6.37
CA TYR A 135 -7.81 -12.99 6.07
C TYR A 135 -8.69 -12.08 5.20
N GLY A 136 -9.99 -12.38 5.11
CA GLY A 136 -10.94 -11.52 4.38
C GLY A 136 -10.75 -11.55 2.86
N TYR A 137 -10.13 -12.59 2.30
CA TYR A 137 -9.97 -12.78 0.85
C TYR A 137 -11.28 -13.13 0.12
N ASN A 138 -12.45 -12.98 0.75
CA ASN A 138 -13.75 -13.30 0.14
C ASN A 138 -14.41 -12.06 -0.46
N ILE A 139 -13.85 -11.57 -1.55
CA ILE A 139 -14.38 -10.38 -2.24
C ILE A 139 -15.15 -10.86 -3.45
N ASN A 140 -16.45 -10.56 -3.50
CA ASN A 140 -17.25 -10.90 -4.66
C ASN A 140 -16.81 -10.05 -5.85
N TYR A 141 -16.93 -10.63 -7.05
CA TYR A 141 -16.90 -9.87 -8.28
C TYR A 141 -17.95 -8.75 -8.21
N ASP A 142 -17.51 -7.51 -8.39
CA ASP A 142 -18.36 -6.32 -8.38
C ASP A 142 -17.94 -5.38 -9.53
N PRO A 143 -18.58 -5.49 -10.70
CA PRO A 143 -18.21 -4.67 -11.85
C PRO A 143 -18.55 -3.19 -11.66
N GLN A 144 -19.48 -2.83 -10.77
CA GLN A 144 -19.84 -1.43 -10.53
C GLN A 144 -18.74 -0.75 -9.72
N GLU A 145 -18.26 -1.42 -8.68
CA GLU A 145 -17.10 -0.94 -7.92
C GLU A 145 -15.84 -0.89 -8.78
N ALA A 146 -15.57 -1.92 -9.59
CA ALA A 146 -14.44 -1.91 -10.52
C ALA A 146 -14.49 -0.71 -11.48
N LYS A 147 -15.65 -0.46 -12.11
CA LYS A 147 -15.85 0.71 -12.99
C LYS A 147 -15.59 2.03 -12.26
N ARG A 148 -16.01 2.17 -11.00
CA ARG A 148 -15.79 3.38 -10.19
C ARG A 148 -14.31 3.73 -10.12
N TYR A 149 -13.45 2.76 -9.81
CA TYR A 149 -12.01 2.96 -9.73
C TYR A 149 -11.38 3.23 -11.10
N TYR A 150 -11.72 2.43 -12.11
CA TYR A 150 -11.17 2.60 -13.46
C TYR A 150 -11.59 3.91 -14.11
N LYS A 151 -12.82 4.38 -13.90
CA LYS A 151 -13.28 5.68 -14.38
C LYS A 151 -12.37 6.80 -13.89
N LYS A 152 -12.05 6.81 -12.59
CA LYS A 152 -11.19 7.84 -12.00
C LYS A 152 -9.79 7.85 -12.62
N VAL A 153 -9.21 6.68 -12.90
CA VAL A 153 -7.88 6.58 -13.54
C VAL A 153 -7.95 6.96 -15.02
N CYS A 154 -8.99 6.53 -15.73
CA CYS A 154 -9.22 6.85 -17.14
C CYS A 154 -9.33 8.36 -17.40
N GLU A 155 -9.99 9.10 -16.48
CA GLU A 155 -10.16 10.55 -16.56
C GLU A 155 -8.94 11.34 -16.02
N SER A 156 -7.83 10.66 -15.74
CA SER A 156 -6.63 11.26 -15.12
C SER A 156 -5.45 11.41 -16.07
N VAL A 157 -4.37 12.01 -15.57
CA VAL A 157 -3.07 12.13 -16.24
C VAL A 157 -2.15 10.91 -15.99
N SER A 158 -2.65 9.84 -15.38
CA SER A 158 -1.85 8.65 -15.08
C SER A 158 -1.40 7.92 -16.35
N ASP A 159 -0.21 7.32 -16.30
CA ASP A 159 0.24 6.37 -17.34
C ASP A 159 -0.70 5.15 -17.45
N ASN A 160 -1.44 4.83 -16.38
CA ASN A 160 -2.44 3.77 -16.37
C ASN A 160 -3.79 4.19 -16.98
N ALA A 161 -3.97 5.45 -17.42
CA ALA A 161 -5.25 5.96 -17.91
C ALA A 161 -5.76 5.16 -19.12
N TYR A 162 -4.89 4.82 -20.06
CA TYR A 162 -5.27 4.03 -21.24
C TYR A 162 -5.77 2.63 -20.85
N GLU A 163 -5.05 1.92 -19.98
CA GLU A 163 -5.47 0.60 -19.48
C GLU A 163 -6.83 0.70 -18.77
N ALA A 164 -6.98 1.70 -17.89
CA ALA A 164 -8.22 1.91 -17.14
C ALA A 164 -9.41 2.22 -18.06
N CYS A 165 -9.22 3.04 -19.10
CA CYS A 165 -10.27 3.32 -20.08
C CYS A 165 -10.68 2.05 -20.83
N SER A 166 -9.70 1.22 -21.25
CA SER A 166 -9.98 -0.06 -21.91
C SER A 166 -10.79 -0.99 -21.01
N LYS A 167 -10.40 -1.11 -19.74
CA LYS A 167 -11.13 -1.92 -18.75
C LYS A 167 -12.55 -1.43 -18.53
N LEU A 168 -12.76 -0.11 -18.52
CA LEU A 168 -14.09 0.48 -18.40
C LEU A 168 -15.00 0.15 -19.59
N VAL A 169 -14.45 0.12 -20.81
CA VAL A 169 -15.18 -0.33 -22.01
C VAL A 169 -15.55 -1.82 -21.89
N ASP A 170 -14.59 -2.69 -21.57
CA ASP A 170 -14.81 -4.13 -21.43
C ASP A 170 -15.93 -4.44 -20.41
N LEU A 171 -15.90 -3.77 -19.26
CA LEU A 171 -16.91 -3.92 -18.20
C LEU A 171 -18.28 -3.35 -18.58
N ASN A 172 -18.35 -2.36 -19.48
CA ASN A 172 -19.62 -1.82 -19.99
C ASN A 172 -20.24 -2.73 -21.04
N GLU A 173 -19.43 -3.38 -21.85
CA GLU A 173 -19.87 -4.32 -22.88
C GLU A 173 -20.19 -5.73 -22.32
N GLY A 174 -19.91 -5.97 -21.03
CA GLY A 174 -20.13 -7.26 -20.39
C GLY A 174 -19.21 -8.36 -20.93
N LYS A 175 -18.07 -7.99 -21.52
CA LYS A 175 -17.09 -8.95 -22.02
C LYS A 175 -16.46 -9.66 -20.82
N PRO A 176 -16.55 -11.00 -20.72
CA PRO A 176 -15.88 -11.73 -19.65
C PRO A 176 -14.36 -11.56 -19.78
N ASN A 177 -13.69 -11.29 -18.66
CA ASN A 177 -12.24 -11.19 -18.58
C ASN A 177 -11.61 -12.49 -19.12
N LYS A 178 -10.83 -12.40 -20.21
CA LYS A 178 -10.11 -13.52 -20.84
C LYS A 178 -8.89 -13.99 -20.00
N LEU A 179 -9.02 -14.06 -18.68
CA LEU A 179 -7.96 -14.63 -17.82
C LEU A 179 -8.12 -16.15 -17.62
N SER A 180 -9.22 -16.75 -18.09
CA SER A 180 -9.42 -18.21 -18.09
C SER A 180 -8.63 -18.95 -19.16
N ASP A 181 -7.97 -18.25 -20.09
CA ASP A 181 -7.22 -18.85 -21.20
C ASP A 181 -5.69 -18.91 -20.96
N LEU A 182 -5.21 -18.39 -19.82
CA LEU A 182 -3.77 -18.35 -19.47
C LEU A 182 -3.38 -19.36 -18.36
N VAL A 183 -4.30 -20.23 -17.96
CA VAL A 183 -3.98 -21.42 -17.16
C VAL A 183 -4.47 -22.66 -17.93
N LYS A 184 -3.63 -23.11 -18.87
CA LYS A 184 -3.59 -24.48 -19.37
C LYS A 184 -2.20 -25.02 -19.19
#